data_AF-A0A2G5DJ55-F1
#
_entry.id   AF-A0A2G5DJ55-F1
#
_cell.length_a   1.000
_cell.length_b   1.000
_cell.length_c   1.000
_cell.angle_alpha   90.00
_cell.angle_beta   90.00
_cell.angle_gamma   90.00
#
_symmetry.space_group_name_H-M   'P 1'
#
loop_
_entity.id
_entity.type
_entity.pdbx_description
1 polymer ?
#
loop_
_entity_poly.entity_id
_entity_poly.type
_entity_poly.pdbx_seq_one_letter_code
_entity_poly.pdbx_strand_id
1 'polypeptide(L)'
;MASIQMMIVCIVVVSALMIVPSFSVEAPLIKPVVSVAAPPPAFFDYVETCAEKFGTKCPEIGDLLTGKNNIVSEDCCSAIVNIGKQCHDALLTVLLQMDNFKQFSSIISQRDAWLWNYCANRSTKTA
;
A
#
# COMPACT_ATOMS: atom_id res chain seq x y z
N MET A 1 -52.11 -19.58 -5.87
CA MET A 1 -51.63 -18.61 -6.88
C MET A 1 -50.82 -17.45 -6.26
N ALA A 2 -50.20 -17.62 -5.08
CA ALA A 2 -49.38 -16.57 -4.44
C ALA A 2 -47.86 -16.83 -4.48
N SER A 3 -47.42 -18.02 -4.89
CA SER A 3 -45.99 -18.39 -4.87
C SER A 3 -45.21 -17.95 -6.11
N ILE A 4 -45.84 -18.00 -7.30
CA ILE A 4 -45.19 -17.63 -8.57
C ILE A 4 -45.02 -16.11 -8.66
N GLN A 5 -46.05 -15.36 -8.25
CA GLN A 5 -45.99 -13.89 -8.19
C GLN A 5 -44.88 -13.41 -7.25
N MET A 6 -44.71 -14.07 -6.10
CA MET A 6 -43.64 -13.74 -5.15
C MET A 6 -42.24 -14.02 -5.70
N MET A 7 -42.03 -15.12 -6.41
CA MET A 7 -40.74 -15.40 -7.07
C MET A 7 -40.42 -14.38 -8.17
N ILE A 8 -41.40 -13.98 -8.98
CA ILE A 8 -41.20 -12.96 -10.03
C ILE A 8 -40.80 -11.61 -9.41
N VAL A 9 -41.46 -11.21 -8.32
CA VAL A 9 -41.11 -9.98 -7.59
C VAL A 9 -39.68 -10.08 -7.04
N CYS A 10 -39.29 -11.21 -6.43
CA CYS A 10 -37.93 -11.40 -5.94
C CYS A 10 -36.89 -11.32 -7.07
N ILE A 11 -37.15 -11.92 -8.23
CA ILE A 11 -36.23 -11.89 -9.38
C ILE A 11 -36.08 -10.47 -9.91
N VAL A 12 -37.16 -9.69 -10.04
CA VAL A 12 -37.13 -8.29 -10.51
C VAL A 12 -36.39 -7.40 -9.51
N VAL A 13 -36.59 -7.60 -8.20
CA VAL A 13 -35.89 -6.84 -7.15
C VAL A 13 -34.39 -7.15 -7.13
N VAL A 14 -34.01 -8.44 -7.24
CA VAL A 14 -32.59 -8.85 -7.25
C VAL A 14 -31.89 -8.38 -8.52
N SER A 15 -32.56 -8.43 -9.68
CA SER A 15 -31.98 -7.95 -10.94
C SER A 15 -31.87 -6.42 -10.99
N ALA A 16 -32.77 -5.68 -10.32
CA ALA A 16 -32.64 -4.23 -10.17
C ALA A 16 -31.48 -3.81 -9.24
N LEU A 17 -31.15 -4.63 -8.23
CA LEU A 17 -30.04 -4.36 -7.29
C LEU A 17 -28.65 -4.60 -7.92
N MET A 18 -28.56 -5.40 -8.98
CA MET A 18 -27.29 -5.68 -9.68
C MET A 18 -27.01 -4.71 -10.84
N ILE A 19 -27.92 -3.75 -11.11
CA ILE A 19 -27.63 -2.62 -11.98
C ILE A 19 -26.81 -1.62 -11.16
N VAL A 20 -25.57 -1.97 -10.85
CA VAL A 20 -24.57 -0.95 -10.54
C VAL A 20 -24.48 -0.12 -11.81
N PRO A 21 -24.80 1.19 -11.80
CA PRO A 21 -24.42 2.02 -12.91
C PRO A 21 -22.91 1.87 -12.98
N SER A 22 -22.41 1.26 -14.05
CA SER A 22 -21.03 1.49 -14.43
C SER A 22 -20.99 2.98 -14.74
N PHE A 23 -20.71 3.80 -13.72
CA PHE A 23 -20.45 5.20 -13.90
C PHE A 23 -19.13 5.24 -14.67
N SER A 24 -19.20 5.11 -15.99
CA SER A 24 -18.20 5.73 -16.87
C SER A 24 -18.31 7.21 -16.59
N VAL A 25 -17.60 7.68 -15.56
CA VAL A 25 -17.29 9.08 -15.43
C VAL A 25 -16.29 9.36 -16.54
N GLU A 26 -16.80 9.70 -17.72
CA GLU A 26 -16.05 10.50 -18.67
C GLU A 26 -15.83 11.85 -17.96
N ALA A 27 -14.75 11.93 -17.19
CA ALA A 27 -14.34 13.16 -16.56
C ALA A 27 -13.96 14.16 -17.66
N PRO A 28 -14.50 15.40 -17.64
CA PRO A 28 -14.06 16.45 -18.52
C PRO A 28 -12.55 16.63 -18.42
N LEU A 29 -11.92 16.74 -19.60
CA LEU A 29 -10.59 17.28 -19.81
C LEU A 29 -10.39 18.53 -18.93
N ILE A 30 -9.18 18.67 -18.36
CA ILE A 30 -8.69 19.82 -17.58
C ILE A 30 -8.97 19.75 -16.06
N LYS A 31 -8.19 18.90 -15.37
CA LYS A 31 -7.41 19.41 -14.23
C LYS A 31 -5.96 19.52 -14.71
N PRO A 32 -5.21 20.57 -14.35
CA PRO A 32 -3.77 20.50 -14.55
C PRO A 32 -3.33 19.28 -13.76
N VAL A 33 -2.85 18.26 -14.48
CA VAL A 33 -1.91 17.32 -13.90
C VAL A 33 -0.82 18.24 -13.39
N VAL A 34 -0.83 18.51 -12.08
CA VAL A 34 0.40 18.85 -11.39
C VAL A 34 1.28 17.68 -11.75
N SER A 35 2.16 17.91 -12.72
CA SER A 35 3.21 16.98 -13.07
C SER A 35 3.96 16.80 -11.78
N VAL A 36 3.63 15.75 -11.03
CA VAL A 36 4.53 15.18 -10.05
C VAL A 36 5.71 14.79 -10.92
N ALA A 37 6.69 15.68 -11.00
CA ALA A 37 7.88 15.44 -11.79
C ALA A 37 8.40 14.08 -11.34
N ALA A 38 8.57 13.18 -12.31
CA ALA A 38 9.13 11.88 -12.00
C ALA A 38 10.45 12.10 -11.25
N PRO A 39 10.75 11.30 -10.21
CA PRO A 39 12.02 11.41 -9.52
C PRO A 39 13.19 11.34 -10.51
N PRO A 40 14.27 12.11 -10.28
CA PRO A 40 15.42 12.09 -11.17
C PRO A 40 16.08 10.70 -11.20
N PRO A 41 16.77 10.29 -12.28
CA PRO A 41 17.42 8.98 -12.37
C PRO A 41 18.32 8.63 -11.18
N ALA A 42 19.10 9.60 -10.69
CA ALA A 42 19.95 9.43 -9.51
C ALA A 42 19.19 9.04 -8.21
N PHE A 43 17.89 9.33 -8.14
CA PHE A 43 17.05 8.85 -7.04
C PHE A 43 16.80 7.34 -7.14
N PHE A 44 16.60 6.81 -8.35
CA PHE A 44 16.41 5.37 -8.52
C PHE A 44 17.68 4.58 -8.22
N ASP A 45 18.86 5.09 -8.62
CA ASP A 45 20.16 4.50 -8.25
C ASP A 45 20.34 4.45 -6.71
N TYR A 46 19.92 5.52 -6.03
CA TYR A 46 19.92 5.58 -4.56
C TYR A 46 18.98 4.54 -3.94
N VAL A 47 17.74 4.43 -4.45
CA VAL A 47 16.77 3.45 -3.98
C VAL A 47 17.25 2.02 -4.22
N GLU A 48 17.89 1.74 -5.35
CA GLU A 48 18.49 0.44 -5.64
C GLU A 48 19.57 0.10 -4.62
N THR A 49 20.49 1.03 -4.35
CA THR A 49 21.50 0.88 -3.29
C THR A 49 20.86 0.61 -1.91
N CYS A 50 19.73 1.26 -1.61
CA CYS A 50 18.98 1.02 -0.37
C CYS A 50 18.37 -0.40 -0.32
N ALA A 51 17.82 -0.88 -1.44
CA ALA A 51 17.28 -2.23 -1.55
C ALA A 51 18.39 -3.30 -1.43
N GLU A 52 19.55 -3.06 -2.01
CA GLU A 52 20.72 -3.94 -1.87
C GLU A 52 21.22 -4.01 -0.43
N LYS A 53 21.33 -2.86 0.25
CA LYS A 53 21.69 -2.80 1.68
C LYS A 53 20.69 -3.51 2.56
N PHE A 54 19.40 -3.50 2.18
CA PHE A 54 18.37 -4.21 2.93
C PHE A 54 18.67 -5.71 2.97
N GLY A 55 19.16 -6.27 1.85
CA GLY A 55 19.90 -7.55 1.76
C GLY A 55 19.11 -8.82 2.11
N THR A 56 18.10 -8.71 2.97
CA THR A 56 17.29 -9.80 3.53
C THR A 56 15.86 -9.68 3.03
N LYS A 57 15.25 -10.82 2.71
CA LYS A 57 13.82 -10.87 2.40
C LYS A 57 13.03 -10.94 3.69
N CYS A 58 12.31 -9.87 3.99
CA CYS A 58 11.30 -9.81 5.04
C CYS A 58 9.89 -9.92 4.44
N PRO A 59 9.38 -11.14 4.19
CA PRO A 59 8.01 -11.30 3.69
C PRO A 59 6.96 -10.67 4.62
N GLU A 60 7.22 -10.62 5.93
CA GLU A 60 6.35 -10.01 6.92
C GLU A 60 6.09 -8.52 6.70
N ILE A 61 6.98 -7.78 6.03
CA ILE A 61 6.76 -6.35 5.74
C ILE A 61 5.62 -6.23 4.73
N GLY A 62 5.61 -7.05 3.69
CA GLY A 62 4.52 -7.07 2.72
C GLY A 62 3.18 -7.40 3.38
N ASP A 63 3.18 -8.40 4.28
CA ASP A 63 1.99 -8.78 5.03
C ASP A 63 1.54 -7.68 6.00
N LEU A 64 2.47 -6.97 6.64
CA LEU A 64 2.18 -5.82 7.48
C LEU A 64 1.55 -4.68 6.68
N LEU A 65 2.19 -4.26 5.60
CA LEU A 65 1.73 -3.13 4.78
C LEU A 65 0.36 -3.41 4.15
N THR A 66 0.10 -4.67 3.78
CA THR A 66 -1.21 -5.11 3.27
C THR A 66 -2.23 -5.42 4.36
N GLY A 67 -1.80 -5.54 5.62
CA GLY A 67 -2.67 -5.76 6.77
C GLY A 67 -3.07 -7.23 6.98
N LYS A 68 -2.32 -8.16 6.42
CA LYS A 68 -2.50 -9.61 6.62
C LYS A 68 -1.98 -10.08 7.98
N ASN A 69 -0.90 -9.47 8.48
CA ASN A 69 -0.28 -9.80 9.76
C ASN A 69 0.36 -8.53 10.37
N ASN A 70 0.67 -8.52 11.66
CA ASN A 70 1.39 -7.43 12.33
C ASN A 70 2.65 -7.88 13.08
N ILE A 71 3.05 -9.15 12.90
CA ILE A 71 4.24 -9.71 13.52
C ILE A 71 5.43 -9.47 12.61
N VAL A 72 6.44 -8.77 13.16
CA VAL A 72 7.74 -8.55 12.50
C VAL A 72 8.84 -9.14 13.38
N SER A 73 9.69 -9.96 12.77
CA SER A 73 10.81 -10.63 13.45
C SER A 73 11.89 -9.64 13.90
N GLU A 74 12.71 -10.04 14.87
CA GLU A 74 13.83 -9.22 15.33
C GLU A 74 14.91 -9.04 14.26
N ASP A 75 15.20 -10.10 13.49
CA ASP A 75 16.13 -10.06 12.36
C ASP A 75 15.65 -9.05 11.31
N CYS A 76 14.36 -9.07 11.00
CA CYS A 76 13.80 -8.13 10.05
C CYS A 76 13.83 -6.69 10.58
N CYS A 77 13.53 -6.48 11.86
CA CYS A 77 13.68 -5.16 12.46
C CYS A 77 15.13 -4.66 12.43
N SER A 78 16.10 -5.54 12.68
CA SER A 78 17.51 -5.20 12.58
C SER A 78 17.89 -4.80 11.15
N ALA A 79 17.40 -5.53 10.13
CA ALA A 79 17.61 -5.16 8.73
C ALA A 79 17.03 -3.78 8.39
N ILE A 80 15.80 -3.48 8.84
CA ILE A 80 15.16 -2.16 8.62
C ILE A 80 15.96 -1.03 9.26
N VAL A 81 16.39 -1.20 10.51
CA VAL A 81 17.14 -0.15 11.21
C VAL A 81 18.54 0.02 10.61
N ASN A 82 19.18 -1.06 10.18
CA ASN A 82 20.54 -1.04 9.62
C ASN A 82 20.63 -0.30 8.27
N ILE A 83 19.61 -0.35 7.42
CA ILE A 83 19.60 0.46 6.19
C ILE A 83 19.47 1.96 6.47
N GLY A 84 18.97 2.32 7.65
CA GLY A 84 18.77 3.69 8.10
C GLY A 84 17.47 4.31 7.58
N LYS A 85 17.03 5.36 8.29
CA LYS A 85 15.71 5.98 8.06
C LYS A 85 15.54 6.52 6.64
N GLN A 86 16.58 7.15 6.10
CA GLN A 86 16.53 7.74 4.76
C GLN A 86 16.31 6.68 3.67
N CYS A 87 16.97 5.52 3.77
CA CYS A 87 16.74 4.42 2.84
C CYS A 87 15.34 3.84 2.99
N HIS A 88 14.86 3.68 4.22
CA HIS A 88 13.50 3.22 4.49
C HIS A 88 12.45 4.16 3.87
N ASP A 89 12.56 5.47 4.09
CA ASP A 89 11.65 6.49 3.54
C ASP A 89 11.71 6.54 2.00
N ALA A 90 12.88 6.33 1.39
CA ALA A 90 13.06 6.31 -0.06
C ALA A 90 12.40 5.08 -0.71
N LEU A 91 12.52 3.90 -0.07
CA LEU A 91 11.82 2.69 -0.48
C LEU A 91 10.31 2.87 -0.39
N LEU A 92 9.80 3.47 0.70
CA LEU A 92 8.39 3.82 0.83
C LEU A 92 7.94 4.76 -0.30
N THR A 93 8.74 5.78 -0.62
CA THR A 93 8.40 6.75 -1.67
C THR A 93 8.15 6.06 -3.01
N VAL A 94 9.02 5.14 -3.42
CA VAL A 94 8.82 4.37 -4.65
C VAL A 94 7.61 3.45 -4.54
N LEU A 95 7.40 2.78 -3.40
CA LEU A 95 6.23 1.93 -3.17
C LEU A 95 4.92 2.70 -3.37
N LEU A 96 4.81 3.91 -2.83
CA LEU A 96 3.62 4.75 -2.93
C LEU A 96 3.37 5.31 -4.34
N GLN A 97 4.40 5.33 -5.19
CA GLN A 97 4.28 5.74 -6.59
C GLN A 97 3.76 4.62 -7.49
N MET A 98 3.82 3.36 -7.05
CA MET A 98 3.29 2.24 -7.83
C MET A 98 1.75 2.29 -7.84
N ASP A 99 1.15 2.13 -9.03
CA ASP A 99 -0.29 2.24 -9.22
C ASP A 99 -1.10 1.30 -8.31
N ASN A 100 -0.56 0.11 -8.05
CA ASN A 100 -1.15 -0.92 -7.18
C ASN A 100 -1.34 -0.45 -5.72
N PHE A 101 -0.51 0.50 -5.26
CA PHE A 101 -0.44 0.96 -3.87
C PHE A 101 -0.91 2.40 -3.69
N LYS A 102 -1.00 3.18 -4.76
CA LYS A 102 -1.36 4.61 -4.75
C LYS A 102 -2.68 4.88 -4.03
N GLN A 103 -3.70 4.04 -4.26
CA GLN A 103 -5.01 4.15 -3.61
C GLN A 103 -4.99 3.80 -2.11
N PHE A 104 -3.97 3.08 -1.64
CA PHE A 104 -3.79 2.69 -0.24
C PHE A 104 -2.71 3.51 0.46
N SER A 105 -2.20 4.57 -0.19
CA SER A 105 -1.04 5.33 0.25
C SER A 105 -1.13 5.78 1.70
N SER A 106 -2.27 6.33 2.14
CA SER A 106 -2.47 6.76 3.53
C SER A 106 -2.30 5.62 4.54
N ILE A 107 -2.84 4.42 4.25
CA ILE A 107 -2.78 3.27 5.17
C ILE A 107 -1.36 2.68 5.16
N ILE A 108 -0.75 2.57 3.98
CA ILE A 108 0.62 2.08 3.82
C ILE A 108 1.59 3.00 4.56
N SER A 109 1.50 4.32 4.39
CA SER A 109 2.33 5.29 5.11
C SER A 109 2.16 5.20 6.63
N GLN A 110 0.93 5.00 7.12
CA GLN A 110 0.69 4.85 8.56
C GLN A 110 1.35 3.57 9.11
N ARG A 111 1.21 2.45 8.39
CA ARG A 111 1.78 1.15 8.78
C ARG A 111 3.30 1.15 8.69
N ASP A 112 3.85 1.80 7.68
CA ASP A 112 5.29 2.00 7.50
C ASP A 112 5.89 2.86 8.64
N ALA A 113 5.23 3.97 8.98
CA ALA A 113 5.63 4.78 10.12
C ALA A 113 5.58 3.99 11.45
N TRP A 114 4.57 3.14 11.62
CA TRP A 114 4.52 2.24 12.78
C TRP A 114 5.68 1.24 12.76
N LEU A 115 5.95 0.61 11.61
CA LEU A 115 7.04 -0.35 11.43
C LEU A 115 8.39 0.23 11.82
N TRP A 116 8.70 1.43 11.31
CA TRP A 116 9.94 2.13 11.65
C TRP A 116 10.07 2.34 13.15
N ASN A 117 9.05 2.95 13.78
CA ASN A 117 9.09 3.26 15.20
C ASN A 117 9.17 2.00 16.08
N TYR A 118 8.44 0.94 15.70
CA TYR A 118 8.47 -0.34 16.38
C TYR A 118 9.87 -0.96 16.35
N CYS A 119 10.52 -0.99 15.19
CA CYS A 119 11.86 -1.57 15.06
C CYS A 119 12.93 -0.69 15.69
N ALA A 120 12.90 0.63 15.48
CA ALA A 120 13.86 1.57 16.06
C ALA A 120 13.87 1.51 17.60
N ASN A 121 12.70 1.44 18.24
CA ASN A 121 12.57 1.34 19.70
C ASN A 121 13.07 -0.02 20.25
N ARG A 122 13.08 -1.07 19.45
CA ARG A 122 13.66 -2.36 19.85
C ARG A 122 15.18 -2.33 19.77
N SER A 123 15.74 -1.76 18.72
CA SER A 123 17.19 -1.63 18.56
C SER A 123 17.84 -0.76 19.66
N THR A 124 17.12 0.21 20.22
CA THR A 124 17.61 1.03 21.34
C THR A 124 17.57 0.32 22.70
N LYS A 125 16.86 -0.81 22.85
CA LYS A 125 16.76 -1.54 24.12
C LYS A 125 17.85 -2.59 24.31
N THR A 126 18.55 -2.92 23.23
CA THR A 126 19.62 -3.94 23.21
C THR A 126 21.03 -3.31 23.20
N ALA A 127 21.12 -1.98 23.29
CA ALA A 127 22.35 -1.19 23.30
C ALA A 127 22.73 -0.72 24.72
#